data_AF-A0A7X8GGJ8-F1
#
_entry.id   AF-A0A7X8GGJ8-F1
#
_cell.length_a   1.000
_cell.length_b   1.000
_cell.length_c   1.000
_cell.angle_alpha   90.00
_cell.angle_beta   90.00
_cell.angle_gamma   90.00
#
_symmetry.space_group_name_H-M   'P 1'
#
loop_
_entity.id
_entity.type
_entity.pdbx_description
1 polymer ?
#
loop_
_entity_poly.entity_id
_entity_poly.type
_entity_poly.pdbx_seq_one_letter_code
_entity_poly.pdbx_strand_id
1 'polypeptide(L)'
;MKIRFTLFALIISVTTSIAQNPIHYYLTNEDSYADQELKAVLNNQTFTLISKDENLCTRIVKIGDFNKNGYNDVLIEIIHGCGGNCCGNSYKIFSFDGQIFKETKTVGYDWDGIEISESSGEFNFIVQTVNEGVGNTEMCNNKTETFRLKGYDLELIHIVKEQKITAMIEVKASDFKDREDEILFLTYDLDGDGKQDTLACSYWERWGKITNWSITFGNGTVYKGTSSPKRIGIMNTKTNNTHDLIVECDEILKWNGQKYE
;
A
#
# COMPACT_ATOMS: atom_id res chain seq x y z
N MET A 1 -31.24 31.47 72.15
CA MET A 1 -30.37 30.72 71.22
C MET A 1 -31.17 30.44 69.95
N LYS A 2 -30.92 31.20 68.86
CA LYS A 2 -31.69 31.11 67.60
C LYS A 2 -30.94 30.19 66.63
N ILE A 3 -31.55 29.06 66.27
CA ILE A 3 -31.02 28.13 65.26
C ILE A 3 -31.43 28.65 63.89
N ARG A 4 -30.45 28.95 63.03
CA ARG A 4 -30.67 29.24 61.60
C ARG A 4 -30.43 27.96 60.82
N PHE A 5 -31.47 27.46 60.15
CA PHE A 5 -31.34 26.45 59.10
C PHE A 5 -31.08 27.16 57.77
N THR A 6 -29.93 26.89 57.16
CA THR A 6 -29.60 27.33 55.80
C THR A 6 -29.99 26.23 54.84
N LEU A 7 -30.97 26.49 53.98
CA LEU A 7 -31.44 25.56 52.95
C LEU A 7 -30.46 25.61 51.76
N PHE A 8 -29.78 24.50 51.48
CA PHE A 8 -28.99 24.35 50.24
C PHE A 8 -29.91 23.85 49.13
N ALA A 9 -30.19 24.70 48.14
CA ALA A 9 -30.86 24.27 46.91
C ALA A 9 -29.83 23.59 46.00
N LEU A 10 -29.96 22.27 45.85
CA LEU A 10 -29.17 21.49 44.90
C LEU A 10 -29.80 21.67 43.51
N ILE A 11 -29.17 22.48 42.66
CA ILE A 11 -29.58 22.62 41.25
C ILE A 11 -28.96 21.44 40.49
N ILE A 12 -29.76 20.40 40.26
CA ILE A 12 -29.39 19.29 39.37
C ILE A 12 -29.62 19.78 37.94
N SER A 13 -28.55 20.22 37.26
CA SER A 13 -28.57 20.45 35.82
C SER A 13 -28.68 19.12 35.10
N VAL A 14 -29.89 18.78 34.67
CA VAL A 14 -30.14 17.64 33.77
C VAL A 14 -29.61 18.02 32.40
N THR A 15 -28.38 17.64 32.08
CA THR A 15 -27.90 17.68 30.69
C THR A 15 -28.66 16.62 29.91
N THR A 16 -29.66 17.04 29.14
CA THR A 16 -30.29 16.20 28.13
C THR A 16 -29.24 15.91 27.06
N SER A 17 -28.64 14.72 27.13
CA SER A 17 -27.89 14.15 26.02
C SER A 17 -28.87 13.94 24.87
N ILE A 18 -28.94 14.89 23.94
CA ILE A 18 -29.63 14.68 22.67
C ILE A 18 -28.85 13.55 22.00
N ALA A 19 -29.47 12.37 21.88
CA ALA A 19 -28.90 11.29 21.10
C ALA A 19 -28.65 11.83 19.69
N GLN A 20 -27.37 11.95 19.33
CA GLN A 20 -26.96 12.44 18.02
C GLN A 20 -27.41 11.40 17.00
N ASN A 21 -28.23 11.82 16.03
CA ASN A 21 -28.67 10.89 15.00
C ASN A 21 -27.45 10.36 14.25
N PRO A 22 -27.28 9.02 14.16
CA PRO A 22 -26.13 8.45 13.50
C PRO A 22 -26.13 8.81 12.01
N ILE A 23 -24.97 9.15 11.46
CA ILE A 23 -24.81 9.32 10.02
C ILE A 23 -24.82 7.94 9.37
N HIS A 24 -25.68 7.76 8.37
CA HIS A 24 -25.72 6.54 7.57
C HIS A 24 -25.09 6.78 6.20
N TYR A 25 -24.12 5.95 5.83
CA TYR A 25 -23.43 6.02 4.55
C TYR A 25 -23.83 4.84 3.68
N TYR A 26 -24.01 5.07 2.38
CA TYR A 26 -24.32 4.01 1.42
C TYR A 26 -23.86 4.38 0.01
N LEU A 27 -23.66 3.37 -0.84
CA LEU A 27 -23.43 3.51 -2.26
C LEU A 27 -24.75 3.34 -3.01
N THR A 28 -25.02 4.17 -4.02
CA THR A 28 -26.27 4.08 -4.81
C THR A 28 -26.34 2.83 -5.70
N ASN A 29 -25.19 2.24 -6.02
CA ASN A 29 -25.06 1.03 -6.82
C ASN A 29 -23.96 0.15 -6.20
N GLU A 30 -24.35 -0.98 -5.60
CA GLU A 30 -23.41 -1.92 -4.99
C GLU A 30 -23.00 -3.04 -5.96
N ASP A 31 -23.83 -3.31 -6.97
CA ASP A 31 -23.62 -4.40 -7.93
C ASP A 31 -22.72 -4.01 -9.11
N SER A 32 -22.52 -2.70 -9.32
CA SER A 32 -21.71 -2.15 -10.39
C SER A 32 -21.15 -0.77 -10.01
N TYR A 33 -20.03 -0.40 -10.63
CA TYR A 33 -19.47 0.95 -10.52
C TYR A 33 -20.15 1.98 -11.42
N ALA A 34 -21.03 1.55 -12.32
CA ALA A 34 -21.74 2.45 -13.23
C ALA A 34 -22.68 3.39 -12.46
N ASP A 35 -22.57 4.70 -12.72
CA ASP A 35 -23.34 5.77 -12.08
C ASP A 35 -23.36 5.71 -10.54
N GLN A 36 -22.31 5.14 -9.94
CA GLN A 36 -22.19 4.98 -8.50
C GLN A 36 -21.94 6.33 -7.82
N GLU A 37 -22.64 6.57 -6.70
CA GLU A 37 -22.47 7.74 -5.85
C GLU A 37 -22.28 7.30 -4.40
N LEU A 38 -21.46 8.03 -3.64
CA LEU A 38 -21.41 7.92 -2.19
C LEU A 38 -22.38 8.92 -1.57
N LYS A 39 -23.34 8.44 -0.78
CA LYS A 39 -24.32 9.26 -0.08
C LYS A 39 -24.16 9.16 1.44
N ALA A 40 -24.52 10.26 2.12
CA ALA A 40 -24.67 10.30 3.57
C ALA A 40 -26.05 10.80 3.96
N VAL A 41 -26.67 10.17 4.95
CA VAL A 41 -27.96 10.59 5.53
C VAL A 41 -27.73 11.09 6.95
N LEU A 42 -28.08 12.35 7.20
CA LEU A 42 -28.02 12.98 8.51
C LEU A 42 -29.32 13.76 8.74
N ASN A 43 -30.04 13.49 9.83
CA ASN A 43 -31.29 14.16 10.19
C ASN A 43 -32.34 14.14 9.06
N ASN A 44 -32.52 13.00 8.39
CA ASN A 44 -33.39 12.81 7.22
C ASN A 44 -33.03 13.67 5.99
N GLN A 45 -31.86 14.31 5.99
CA GLN A 45 -31.32 15.00 4.82
C GLN A 45 -30.24 14.11 4.17
N THR A 46 -30.30 13.99 2.86
CA THR A 46 -29.31 13.24 2.06
C THR A 46 -28.30 14.19 1.44
N PHE A 47 -27.03 13.83 1.55
CA PHE A 47 -25.87 14.54 1.01
C PHE A 47 -25.16 13.64 0.01
N THR A 48 -24.72 14.22 -1.11
CA THR A 48 -23.82 13.55 -2.07
C THR A 48 -22.39 13.86 -1.69
N LEU A 49 -21.61 12.85 -1.34
CA LEU A 49 -20.20 12.97 -0.98
C LEU A 49 -19.27 12.68 -2.16
N ILE A 50 -19.67 11.73 -3.03
CA ILE A 50 -19.05 11.49 -4.34
C ILE A 50 -20.17 11.48 -5.36
N SER A 51 -20.06 12.35 -6.37
CA SER A 51 -20.98 12.41 -7.50
C SER A 51 -20.62 11.36 -8.55
N LYS A 52 -21.63 10.87 -9.27
CA LYS A 52 -21.45 10.03 -10.46
C LYS A 52 -20.58 10.70 -11.53
N ASP A 53 -20.61 12.04 -11.59
CA ASP A 53 -19.84 12.82 -12.56
C ASP A 53 -18.32 12.76 -12.29
N GLU A 54 -17.91 12.35 -11.08
CA GLU A 54 -16.50 12.11 -10.74
C GLU A 54 -15.98 10.80 -11.37
N ASN A 55 -16.88 9.93 -11.83
CA ASN A 55 -16.55 8.67 -12.51
C ASN A 55 -15.54 7.80 -11.72
N LEU A 56 -15.69 7.78 -10.39
CA LEU A 56 -14.87 6.98 -9.49
C LEU A 56 -15.56 5.65 -9.17
N CYS A 57 -14.78 4.58 -9.20
CA CYS A 57 -15.20 3.29 -8.69
C CYS A 57 -14.83 3.20 -7.22
N THR A 58 -15.82 3.03 -6.35
CA THR A 58 -15.58 3.11 -4.90
C THR A 58 -16.17 1.95 -4.14
N ARG A 59 -15.59 1.69 -2.96
CA ARG A 59 -16.09 0.74 -1.98
C ARG A 59 -16.03 1.36 -0.60
N ILE A 60 -17.08 1.16 0.20
CA ILE A 60 -17.04 1.48 1.63
C ILE A 60 -16.23 0.39 2.33
N VAL A 61 -15.12 0.76 2.94
CA VAL A 61 -14.24 -0.17 3.66
C VAL A 61 -14.68 -0.30 5.11
N LYS A 62 -14.90 0.83 5.78
CA LYS A 62 -15.27 0.86 7.19
C LYS A 62 -16.02 2.15 7.52
N ILE A 63 -16.96 2.04 8.45
CA ILE A 63 -17.66 3.16 9.07
C ILE A 63 -17.34 3.14 10.57
N GLY A 64 -17.05 4.30 11.16
CA GLY A 64 -16.79 4.45 12.59
C GLY A 64 -16.35 5.86 12.94
N ASP A 65 -16.45 6.26 14.21
CA ASP A 65 -16.00 7.56 14.69
C ASP A 65 -14.47 7.57 14.85
N PHE A 66 -13.75 7.80 13.74
CA PHE A 66 -12.30 7.70 13.68
C PHE A 66 -11.61 8.91 14.31
N ASN A 67 -12.24 10.09 14.27
CA ASN A 67 -11.72 11.32 14.88
C ASN A 67 -12.27 11.61 16.30
N LYS A 68 -13.16 10.75 16.82
CA LYS A 68 -13.77 10.83 18.17
C LYS A 68 -14.61 12.08 18.38
N ASN A 69 -15.25 12.60 17.34
CA ASN A 69 -16.07 13.81 17.41
C ASN A 69 -17.56 13.53 17.67
N GLY A 70 -17.95 12.25 17.83
CA GLY A 70 -19.31 11.82 18.09
C GLY A 70 -20.13 11.53 16.82
N TYR A 71 -19.57 11.77 15.63
CA TYR A 71 -20.15 11.38 14.36
C TYR A 71 -19.36 10.23 13.74
N ASN A 72 -20.06 9.27 13.14
CA ASN A 72 -19.38 8.27 12.33
C ASN A 72 -18.74 8.93 11.12
N ASP A 73 -17.52 8.52 10.81
CA ASP A 73 -16.80 8.78 9.57
C ASP A 73 -16.93 7.58 8.63
N VAL A 74 -16.58 7.77 7.35
CA VAL A 74 -16.50 6.67 6.37
C VAL A 74 -15.15 6.64 5.68
N LEU A 75 -14.47 5.49 5.76
CA LEU A 75 -13.29 5.18 4.96
C LEU A 75 -13.75 4.53 3.66
N ILE A 76 -13.29 5.11 2.55
CA ILE A 76 -13.55 4.57 1.22
C ILE A 76 -12.25 4.17 0.52
N GLU A 77 -12.38 3.14 -0.30
CA GLU A 77 -11.41 2.72 -1.28
C GLU A 77 -11.83 3.25 -2.65
N ILE A 78 -10.88 3.81 -3.39
CA ILE A 78 -10.98 4.22 -4.78
C ILE A 78 -10.25 3.16 -5.60
N ILE A 79 -11.01 2.47 -6.44
CA ILE A 79 -10.56 1.33 -7.24
C ILE A 79 -10.19 1.83 -8.62
N HIS A 80 -8.90 2.09 -8.84
CA HIS A 80 -8.40 2.65 -10.10
C HIS A 80 -8.48 1.66 -11.26
N GLY A 81 -8.36 0.36 -10.97
CA GLY A 81 -8.43 -0.72 -11.97
C GLY A 81 -9.85 -1.18 -12.32
N CYS A 82 -10.92 -0.44 -11.98
CA CYS A 82 -12.26 -0.93 -12.29
C CYS A 82 -12.48 -1.08 -13.80
N GLY A 83 -12.81 -2.30 -14.25
CA GLY A 83 -12.92 -2.64 -15.67
C GLY A 83 -11.62 -3.07 -16.35
N GLY A 84 -10.53 -3.26 -15.61
CA GLY A 84 -9.26 -3.73 -16.17
C GLY A 84 -8.17 -3.96 -15.11
N ASN A 85 -6.91 -3.81 -15.51
CA ASN A 85 -5.79 -3.82 -14.58
C ASN A 85 -4.84 -2.70 -14.99
N CYS A 86 -4.71 -1.66 -14.15
CA CYS A 86 -3.80 -0.55 -14.41
C CYS A 86 -2.96 -0.18 -13.20
N CYS A 87 -3.56 -0.19 -12.01
CA CYS A 87 -3.07 0.61 -10.90
C CYS A 87 -3.54 0.09 -9.54
N GLY A 88 -2.70 0.27 -8.52
CA GLY A 88 -3.09 0.06 -7.13
C GLY A 88 -4.17 1.05 -6.69
N ASN A 89 -5.02 0.61 -5.77
CA ASN A 89 -6.11 1.34 -5.16
C ASN A 89 -5.60 2.41 -4.19
N SER A 90 -6.48 3.36 -3.87
CA SER A 90 -6.17 4.46 -2.95
C SER A 90 -7.33 4.72 -2.01
N TYR A 91 -7.09 5.49 -0.96
CA TYR A 91 -8.04 5.63 0.15
C TYR A 91 -8.25 7.08 0.54
N LYS A 92 -9.48 7.42 0.95
CA LYS A 92 -9.80 8.69 1.59
C LYS A 92 -10.91 8.51 2.62
N ILE A 93 -11.01 9.45 3.55
CA ILE A 93 -12.05 9.46 4.59
C ILE A 93 -12.96 10.67 4.40
N PHE A 94 -14.26 10.47 4.60
CA PHE A 94 -15.20 11.56 4.79
C PHE A 94 -15.66 11.63 6.25
N SER A 95 -15.64 12.84 6.79
CA SER A 95 -15.93 13.14 8.19
C SER A 95 -16.85 14.34 8.30
N PHE A 96 -17.79 14.33 9.25
CA PHE A 96 -18.68 15.47 9.47
C PHE A 96 -18.21 16.32 10.65
N ASP A 97 -18.05 17.63 10.46
CA ASP A 97 -17.53 18.52 11.51
C ASP A 97 -18.58 19.14 12.45
N GLY A 98 -19.83 18.72 12.28
CA GLY A 98 -21.00 19.32 12.93
C GLY A 98 -21.75 20.32 12.03
N GLN A 99 -21.13 20.77 10.93
CA GLN A 99 -21.73 21.70 9.97
C GLN A 99 -21.66 21.18 8.53
N ILE A 100 -20.49 20.71 8.10
CA ILE A 100 -20.25 20.23 6.74
C ILE A 100 -19.42 18.94 6.75
N PHE A 101 -19.53 18.19 5.66
CA PHE A 101 -18.63 17.08 5.39
C PHE A 101 -17.28 17.60 4.91
N LYS A 102 -16.22 16.99 5.44
CA LYS A 102 -14.83 17.18 5.07
C LYS A 102 -14.32 15.90 4.44
N GLU A 103 -13.46 16.03 3.44
CA GLU A 103 -12.74 14.90 2.86
C GLU A 103 -11.25 15.06 3.11
N THR A 104 -10.58 13.94 3.34
CA THR A 104 -9.11 13.91 3.41
C THR A 104 -8.54 13.95 2.00
N LYS A 105 -7.24 14.29 1.90
CA LYS A 105 -6.48 13.93 0.70
C LYS A 105 -6.51 12.42 0.50
N THR A 106 -6.48 12.01 -0.77
CA THR A 106 -6.30 10.61 -1.15
C THR A 106 -4.88 10.15 -0.83
N VAL A 107 -4.74 8.97 -0.25
CA VAL A 107 -3.46 8.33 0.08
C VAL A 107 -3.39 6.91 -0.44
N GLY A 108 -2.18 6.39 -0.62
CA GLY A 108 -1.97 4.98 -0.98
C GLY A 108 -1.91 4.69 -2.47
N TYR A 109 -1.28 3.55 -2.77
CA TYR A 109 -1.24 2.89 -4.07
C TYR A 109 -1.06 1.39 -3.83
N ASP A 110 -2.17 0.72 -3.53
CA ASP A 110 -2.21 -0.58 -2.86
C ASP A 110 -2.94 -1.64 -3.67
N TRP A 111 -2.44 -2.87 -3.66
CA TRP A 111 -3.01 -3.98 -4.42
C TRP A 111 -3.74 -5.00 -3.53
N ASP A 112 -3.50 -4.99 -2.22
CA ASP A 112 -3.91 -6.06 -1.31
C ASP A 112 -5.03 -5.64 -0.34
N GLY A 113 -5.32 -4.35 -0.26
CA GLY A 113 -6.32 -3.79 0.64
C GLY A 113 -5.68 -3.08 1.84
N ILE A 114 -6.35 -2.04 2.33
CA ILE A 114 -5.93 -1.32 3.53
C ILE A 114 -6.11 -2.18 4.78
N GLU A 115 -5.07 -2.28 5.60
CA GLU A 115 -5.17 -2.83 6.94
C GLU A 115 -5.63 -1.74 7.92
N ILE A 116 -6.56 -2.10 8.80
CA ILE A 116 -7.07 -1.19 9.83
C ILE A 116 -6.80 -1.83 11.19
N SER A 117 -5.94 -1.20 11.97
CA SER A 117 -5.72 -1.59 13.37
C SER A 117 -6.39 -0.59 14.31
N GLU A 118 -7.00 -1.11 15.37
CA GLU A 118 -7.66 -0.32 16.39
C GLU A 118 -7.09 -0.70 17.77
N SER A 119 -6.59 0.30 18.52
CA SER A 119 -6.10 0.09 19.88
C SER A 119 -6.49 1.26 20.76
N SER A 120 -7.12 0.98 21.91
CA SER A 120 -7.61 2.01 22.84
C SER A 120 -8.51 3.07 22.15
N GLY A 121 -9.28 2.62 21.15
CA GLY A 121 -10.15 3.44 20.31
C GLY A 121 -9.40 4.37 19.35
N GLU A 122 -8.08 4.27 19.20
CA GLU A 122 -7.35 4.94 18.11
C GLU A 122 -7.27 4.02 16.89
N PHE A 123 -7.57 4.57 15.72
CA PHE A 123 -7.49 3.87 14.44
C PHE A 123 -6.20 4.23 13.71
N ASN A 124 -5.50 3.21 13.24
CA ASN A 124 -4.39 3.34 12.31
C ASN A 124 -4.76 2.67 11.00
N PHE A 125 -4.52 3.39 9.91
CA PHE A 125 -4.78 2.96 8.54
C PHE A 125 -3.44 2.65 7.89
N ILE A 126 -3.20 1.37 7.62
CA ILE A 126 -1.91 0.87 7.15
C ILE A 126 -2.06 0.52 5.68
N VAL A 127 -1.30 1.20 4.84
CA VAL A 127 -1.33 1.04 3.39
C VAL A 127 0.02 0.54 2.91
N GLN A 128 0.04 -0.61 2.24
CA GLN A 128 1.22 -1.11 1.55
C GLN A 128 1.24 -0.55 0.13
N THR A 129 2.16 0.37 -0.13
CA THR A 129 2.39 0.87 -1.49
C THR A 129 3.38 -0.02 -2.20
N VAL A 130 2.94 -0.63 -3.30
CA VAL A 130 3.79 -1.42 -4.19
C VAL A 130 3.86 -0.73 -5.54
N ASN A 131 5.05 -0.27 -5.90
CA ASN A 131 5.27 0.57 -7.08
C ASN A 131 5.47 -0.31 -8.32
N GLU A 132 4.38 -0.97 -8.73
CA GLU A 132 4.29 -1.86 -9.90
C GLU A 132 3.40 -1.26 -10.98
N GLY A 133 3.71 -1.55 -12.25
CA GLY A 133 2.94 -1.06 -13.40
C GLY A 133 3.77 -0.97 -14.67
N VAL A 134 3.10 -0.60 -15.77
CA VAL A 134 3.71 -0.53 -17.11
C VAL A 134 4.91 0.41 -17.10
N GLY A 135 6.08 -0.10 -17.49
CA GLY A 135 7.32 0.67 -17.59
C GLY A 135 7.93 1.11 -16.26
N ASN A 136 7.36 0.71 -15.13
CA ASN A 136 7.84 1.12 -13.82
C ASN A 136 9.06 0.30 -13.40
N THR A 137 10.25 0.83 -13.65
CA THR A 137 11.52 0.19 -13.28
C THR A 137 12.09 0.68 -11.95
N GLU A 138 11.39 1.56 -11.25
CA GLU A 138 11.86 2.10 -9.96
C GLU A 138 11.95 0.99 -8.92
N MET A 139 13.04 1.00 -8.18
CA MET A 139 13.38 0.01 -7.16
C MET A 139 13.35 0.61 -5.77
N CYS A 140 13.07 -0.22 -4.76
CA CYS A 140 13.17 0.14 -3.34
C CYS A 140 12.28 1.33 -2.96
N ASN A 141 11.19 1.49 -3.70
CA ASN A 141 10.18 2.52 -3.51
C ASN A 141 8.90 1.94 -2.89
N ASN A 142 8.85 0.62 -2.66
CA ASN A 142 7.79 0.06 -1.85
C ASN A 142 7.90 0.58 -0.42
N LYS A 143 6.74 0.83 0.17
CA LYS A 143 6.65 1.41 1.51
C LYS A 143 5.38 0.94 2.18
N THR A 144 5.45 0.77 3.48
CA THR A 144 4.28 0.62 4.33
C THR A 144 4.06 1.93 5.06
N GLU A 145 2.95 2.58 4.78
CA GLU A 145 2.59 3.87 5.35
C GLU A 145 1.47 3.67 6.38
N THR A 146 1.67 4.18 7.59
CA THR A 146 0.65 4.18 8.63
C THR A 146 0.14 5.60 8.82
N PHE A 147 -1.17 5.76 8.63
CA PHE A 147 -1.87 7.02 8.81
C PHE A 147 -2.78 6.97 10.02
N ARG A 148 -2.99 8.14 10.62
CA ARG A 148 -4.02 8.37 11.62
C ARG A 148 -4.89 9.53 11.20
N LEU A 149 -6.19 9.44 11.41
CA LEU A 149 -7.07 10.60 11.21
C LEU A 149 -6.86 11.59 12.36
N LYS A 150 -6.46 12.82 12.04
CA LYS A 150 -6.27 13.90 13.01
C LYS A 150 -7.01 15.13 12.54
N GLY A 151 -8.08 15.48 13.27
CA GLY A 151 -9.06 16.43 12.76
C GLY A 151 -9.75 15.82 11.54
N TYR A 152 -9.51 16.40 10.36
CA TYR A 152 -10.14 16.01 9.10
C TYR A 152 -9.11 15.65 8.01
N ASP A 153 -7.88 15.35 8.42
CA ASP A 153 -6.77 14.96 7.53
C ASP A 153 -6.15 13.63 7.98
N LEU A 154 -5.68 12.85 7.01
CA LEU A 154 -4.83 11.68 7.25
C LEU A 154 -3.39 12.14 7.50
N GLU A 155 -2.96 12.10 8.77
CA GLU A 155 -1.60 12.38 9.20
C GLU A 155 -0.75 11.11 9.04
N LEU A 156 0.34 11.17 8.27
CA LEU A 156 1.33 10.09 8.20
C LEU A 156 2.10 10.04 9.51
N ILE A 157 1.92 8.97 10.28
CA ILE A 157 2.56 8.79 11.60
C ILE A 157 3.75 7.83 11.57
N HIS A 158 3.82 6.95 10.57
CA HIS A 158 4.92 6.02 10.42
C HIS A 158 5.10 5.60 8.96
N ILE A 159 6.36 5.38 8.56
CA ILE A 159 6.72 4.88 7.24
C ILE A 159 7.86 3.87 7.36
N VAL A 160 7.64 2.66 6.83
CA VAL A 160 8.69 1.67 6.62
C VAL A 160 9.01 1.67 5.14
N LYS A 161 10.30 1.78 4.79
CA LYS A 161 10.78 1.71 3.41
C LYS A 161 11.71 0.52 3.27
N GLU A 162 11.72 -0.09 2.10
CA GLU A 162 12.72 -1.10 1.75
C GLU A 162 14.13 -0.53 1.86
N GLN A 163 15.05 -1.31 2.44
CA GLN A 163 16.46 -0.95 2.51
C GLN A 163 17.20 -1.65 1.37
N LYS A 164 17.89 -0.86 0.54
CA LYS A 164 18.69 -1.41 -0.55
C LYS A 164 20.02 -1.96 0.00
N ILE A 165 20.18 -3.27 -0.04
CA ILE A 165 21.48 -3.93 0.17
C ILE A 165 22.35 -3.77 -1.09
N THR A 166 23.65 -3.54 -0.90
CA THR A 166 24.61 -3.31 -2.00
C THR A 166 25.05 -4.63 -2.64
N ALA A 167 25.02 -4.70 -3.97
CA ALA A 167 25.64 -5.76 -4.76
C ALA A 167 27.00 -5.29 -5.31
N MET A 168 27.91 -6.23 -5.60
CA MET A 168 29.18 -5.92 -6.26
C MET A 168 28.96 -5.50 -7.72
N ILE A 169 28.05 -6.22 -8.39
CA ILE A 169 27.60 -5.97 -9.75
C ILE A 169 26.15 -6.43 -9.87
N GLU A 170 25.33 -5.75 -10.66
CA GLU A 170 23.89 -5.99 -10.74
C GLU A 170 23.34 -5.72 -12.15
N VAL A 171 22.27 -6.44 -12.51
CA VAL A 171 21.36 -6.11 -13.62
C VAL A 171 20.06 -5.60 -13.02
N LYS A 172 19.54 -4.50 -13.55
CA LYS A 172 18.28 -3.87 -13.13
C LYS A 172 17.28 -3.85 -14.28
N ALA A 173 16.00 -3.81 -13.94
CA ALA A 173 14.93 -3.53 -14.89
C ALA A 173 15.15 -2.20 -15.63
N SER A 174 15.69 -1.18 -14.94
CA SER A 174 16.00 0.12 -15.55
C SER A 174 17.06 0.05 -16.66
N ASP A 175 17.89 -1.00 -16.68
CA ASP A 175 18.94 -1.15 -17.69
C ASP A 175 18.37 -1.58 -19.06
N PHE A 176 17.09 -1.98 -19.11
CA PHE A 176 16.35 -2.33 -20.32
C PHE A 176 15.68 -1.13 -21.00
N LYS A 177 15.78 0.07 -20.42
CA LYS A 177 15.20 1.27 -21.00
C LYS A 177 15.72 1.51 -22.41
N ASP A 178 14.81 1.68 -23.37
CA ASP A 178 15.08 1.88 -24.81
C ASP A 178 15.64 0.63 -25.52
N ARG A 179 15.50 -0.54 -24.91
CA ARG A 179 16.01 -1.84 -25.37
C ARG A 179 15.24 -3.01 -24.75
N GLU A 180 13.92 -2.85 -24.65
CA GLU A 180 12.99 -3.73 -23.95
C GLU A 180 12.92 -5.15 -24.53
N ASP A 181 13.21 -5.29 -25.83
CA ASP A 181 13.21 -6.58 -26.55
C ASP A 181 14.56 -7.32 -26.49
N GLU A 182 15.59 -6.72 -25.88
CA GLU A 182 16.93 -7.32 -25.79
C GLU A 182 17.07 -8.31 -24.62
N ILE A 183 18.09 -9.16 -24.72
CA ILE A 183 18.56 -9.95 -23.57
C ILE A 183 19.81 -9.27 -23.02
N LEU A 184 19.80 -8.92 -21.74
CA LEU A 184 20.98 -8.41 -21.04
C LEU A 184 21.80 -9.55 -20.48
N PHE A 185 23.12 -9.42 -20.59
CA PHE A 185 24.09 -10.38 -20.06
C PHE A 185 25.01 -9.73 -19.05
N LEU A 186 25.28 -10.44 -17.96
CA LEU A 186 26.29 -10.10 -16.97
C LEU A 186 27.19 -11.33 -16.80
N THR A 187 28.50 -11.13 -16.90
CA THR A 187 29.49 -12.21 -16.75
C THR A 187 30.29 -12.04 -15.46
N TYR A 188 30.44 -13.12 -14.71
CA TYR A 188 31.17 -13.14 -13.44
C TYR A 188 31.51 -14.59 -13.05
N ASP A 189 32.62 -14.82 -12.35
CA ASP A 189 32.99 -16.12 -11.78
C ASP A 189 32.26 -16.33 -10.43
N LEU A 190 31.06 -16.93 -10.46
CA LEU A 190 30.19 -17.09 -9.30
C LEU A 190 30.70 -18.18 -8.35
N ASP A 191 31.22 -19.28 -8.86
CA ASP A 191 31.65 -20.43 -8.06
C ASP A 191 33.16 -20.44 -7.73
N GLY A 192 33.92 -19.50 -8.28
CA GLY A 192 35.34 -19.34 -8.03
C GLY A 192 36.21 -20.39 -8.75
N ASP A 193 35.69 -21.06 -9.79
CA ASP A 193 36.43 -22.08 -10.56
C ASP A 193 37.38 -21.47 -11.61
N GLY A 194 37.40 -20.14 -11.74
CA GLY A 194 38.22 -19.39 -12.69
C GLY A 194 37.62 -19.28 -14.09
N LYS A 195 36.46 -19.89 -14.36
CA LYS A 195 35.68 -19.70 -15.59
C LYS A 195 34.61 -18.63 -15.37
N GLN A 196 34.17 -18.01 -16.47
CA GLN A 196 33.11 -17.02 -16.40
C GLN A 196 31.75 -17.71 -16.47
N ASP A 197 30.88 -17.38 -15.52
CA ASP A 197 29.46 -17.70 -15.57
C ASP A 197 28.69 -16.53 -16.21
N THR A 198 27.52 -16.82 -16.78
CA THR A 198 26.71 -15.83 -17.48
C THR A 198 25.30 -15.78 -16.89
N LEU A 199 24.94 -14.63 -16.31
CA LEU A 199 23.56 -14.25 -16.00
C LEU A 199 22.94 -13.64 -17.26
N ALA A 200 21.85 -14.24 -17.74
CA ALA A 200 21.04 -13.72 -18.85
C ALA A 200 19.66 -13.32 -18.34
N CYS A 201 19.18 -12.14 -18.75
CA CYS A 201 17.91 -11.56 -18.29
C CYS A 201 17.10 -11.03 -19.48
N SER A 202 15.77 -11.22 -19.45
CA SER A 202 14.82 -10.54 -20.33
C SER A 202 13.98 -9.53 -19.53
N TYR A 203 13.15 -8.75 -20.21
CA TYR A 203 12.30 -7.74 -19.59
C TYR A 203 10.81 -7.95 -19.86
N TRP A 204 9.99 -7.64 -18.86
CA TRP A 204 8.54 -7.67 -18.93
C TRP A 204 7.99 -6.26 -18.75
N GLU A 205 7.86 -5.54 -19.86
CA GLU A 205 7.45 -4.13 -19.90
C GLU A 205 6.16 -3.85 -19.13
N ARG A 206 5.18 -4.76 -19.23
CA ARG A 206 3.87 -4.62 -18.57
C ARG A 206 3.98 -4.40 -17.05
N TRP A 207 5.02 -4.93 -16.41
CA TRP A 207 5.21 -4.82 -14.96
C TRP A 207 6.52 -4.13 -14.58
N GLY A 208 7.33 -3.72 -15.56
CA GLY A 208 8.63 -3.11 -15.29
C GLY A 208 9.60 -4.04 -14.55
N LYS A 209 9.54 -5.35 -14.83
CA LYS A 209 10.27 -6.40 -14.12
C LYS A 209 11.21 -7.19 -15.04
N ILE A 210 12.30 -7.71 -14.48
CA ILE A 210 13.12 -8.72 -15.14
C ILE A 210 12.31 -10.01 -15.22
N THR A 211 12.43 -10.73 -16.34
CA THR A 211 11.80 -12.03 -16.54
C THR A 211 12.76 -13.00 -17.22
N ASN A 212 12.42 -14.29 -17.21
CA ASN A 212 13.16 -15.36 -17.89
C ASN A 212 14.68 -15.36 -17.57
N TRP A 213 15.06 -15.01 -16.35
CA TRP A 213 16.47 -14.93 -15.99
C TRP A 213 17.07 -16.30 -15.69
N SER A 214 18.33 -16.48 -16.07
CA SER A 214 19.05 -17.74 -15.87
C SER A 214 20.54 -17.52 -15.72
N ILE A 215 21.20 -18.45 -15.04
CA ILE A 215 22.65 -18.49 -14.90
C ILE A 215 23.15 -19.72 -15.62
N THR A 216 24.05 -19.52 -16.59
CA THR A 216 24.82 -20.60 -17.21
C THR A 216 26.20 -20.60 -16.59
N PHE A 217 26.53 -21.66 -15.84
CA PHE A 217 27.85 -21.83 -15.24
C PHE A 217 28.88 -22.22 -16.30
N GLY A 218 30.16 -21.93 -16.06
CA GLY A 218 31.27 -22.25 -16.94
C GLY A 218 31.43 -23.76 -17.21
N ASN A 219 30.83 -24.61 -16.39
CA ASN A 219 30.74 -26.07 -16.59
C ASN A 219 29.56 -26.52 -17.48
N GLY A 220 28.72 -25.58 -17.95
CA GLY A 220 27.55 -25.82 -18.79
C GLY A 220 26.24 -26.09 -18.05
N THR A 221 26.26 -26.12 -16.71
CA THR A 221 25.05 -26.27 -15.89
C THR A 221 24.24 -24.98 -15.93
N VAL A 222 22.90 -25.11 -15.99
CA VAL A 222 21.99 -23.97 -16.08
C VAL A 222 21.06 -23.96 -14.88
N TYR A 223 21.04 -22.83 -14.16
CA TYR A 223 20.02 -22.51 -13.18
C TYR A 223 19.01 -21.53 -13.80
N LYS A 224 17.71 -21.79 -13.62
CA LYS A 224 16.64 -20.90 -14.05
C LYS A 224 16.00 -20.27 -12.82
N GLY A 225 15.97 -18.94 -12.81
CA GLY A 225 15.25 -18.19 -11.79
C GLY A 225 13.75 -18.42 -11.88
N THR A 226 13.07 -18.38 -10.74
CA THR A 226 11.61 -18.58 -10.65
C THR A 226 10.83 -17.29 -10.38
N SER A 227 11.52 -16.22 -10.00
CA SER A 227 10.93 -14.91 -9.71
C SER A 227 11.04 -13.95 -10.91
N SER A 228 10.30 -12.84 -10.86
CA SER A 228 10.41 -11.73 -11.81
C SER A 228 10.78 -10.44 -11.08
N PRO A 229 12.06 -10.29 -10.63
CA PRO A 229 12.43 -9.18 -9.77
C PRO A 229 12.73 -7.90 -10.55
N LYS A 230 12.84 -6.75 -9.90
CA LYS A 230 13.41 -5.54 -10.55
C LYS A 230 14.93 -5.50 -10.59
N ARG A 231 15.60 -6.35 -9.82
CA ARG A 231 17.07 -6.50 -9.80
C ARG A 231 17.50 -7.94 -9.54
N ILE A 232 18.63 -8.28 -10.12
CA ILE A 232 19.46 -9.41 -9.71
C ILE A 232 20.90 -8.89 -9.55
N GLY A 233 21.47 -9.02 -8.35
CA GLY A 233 22.82 -8.59 -8.03
C GLY A 233 23.67 -9.72 -7.45
N ILE A 234 24.97 -9.68 -7.70
CA ILE A 234 25.94 -10.63 -7.15
C ILE A 234 26.54 -10.03 -5.87
N MET A 235 26.48 -10.78 -4.77
CA MET A 235 27.00 -10.34 -3.47
C MET A 235 28.44 -10.81 -3.25
N ASN A 236 29.18 -10.14 -2.37
CA ASN A 236 30.52 -10.60 -1.96
C ASN A 236 30.46 -11.82 -1.02
N THR A 237 29.31 -12.05 -0.37
CA THR A 237 29.10 -13.24 0.46
C THR A 237 28.96 -14.49 -0.41
N LYS A 238 29.29 -15.64 0.17
CA LYS A 238 29.23 -16.93 -0.50
C LYS A 238 28.55 -17.97 0.38
N THR A 239 27.77 -18.84 -0.24
CA THR A 239 27.24 -20.06 0.35
C THR A 239 27.66 -21.23 -0.54
N ASN A 240 28.20 -22.30 0.05
CA ASN A 240 28.72 -23.46 -0.70
C ASN A 240 29.72 -23.07 -1.80
N ASN A 241 30.63 -22.13 -1.49
CA ASN A 241 31.64 -21.56 -2.39
C ASN A 241 31.11 -20.76 -3.59
N THR A 242 29.80 -20.64 -3.75
CA THR A 242 29.17 -19.84 -4.79
C THR A 242 28.69 -18.51 -4.22
N HIS A 243 28.90 -17.41 -4.96
CA HIS A 243 28.43 -16.08 -4.60
C HIS A 243 26.91 -16.07 -4.37
N ASP A 244 26.47 -15.48 -3.26
CA ASP A 244 25.05 -15.28 -3.00
C ASP A 244 24.49 -14.25 -3.99
N LEU A 245 23.20 -14.38 -4.29
CA LEU A 245 22.50 -13.40 -5.11
C LEU A 245 21.63 -12.52 -4.21
N ILE A 246 21.42 -11.29 -4.65
CA ILE A 246 20.37 -10.45 -4.14
C ILE A 246 19.35 -10.17 -5.22
N VAL A 247 18.07 -10.36 -4.89
CA VAL A 247 16.93 -9.98 -5.72
C VAL A 247 16.14 -8.88 -5.04
N GLU A 248 15.41 -8.10 -5.83
CA GLU A 248 14.73 -6.89 -5.37
C GLU A 248 15.66 -5.99 -4.54
N CYS A 249 15.30 -5.59 -3.31
CA CYS A 249 16.06 -4.64 -2.51
C CYS A 249 16.92 -5.29 -1.44
N ASP A 250 16.46 -6.39 -0.86
CA ASP A 250 17.05 -7.04 0.32
C ASP A 250 16.91 -8.57 0.35
N GLU A 251 16.23 -9.20 -0.62
CA GLU A 251 16.04 -10.66 -0.63
C GLU A 251 17.34 -11.35 -1.08
N ILE A 252 17.96 -12.10 -0.17
CA ILE A 252 19.21 -12.82 -0.43
C ILE A 252 18.90 -14.27 -0.78
N LEU A 253 19.26 -14.70 -1.99
CA LEU A 253 19.19 -16.08 -2.42
C LEU A 253 20.56 -16.76 -2.25
N LYS A 254 20.56 -17.92 -1.60
CA LYS A 254 21.79 -18.66 -1.28
C LYS A 254 21.88 -19.94 -2.09
N TRP A 255 23.08 -20.27 -2.52
CA TRP A 255 23.32 -21.49 -3.29
C TRP A 255 23.34 -22.73 -2.38
N ASN A 256 22.47 -23.70 -2.64
CA ASN A 256 22.41 -24.94 -1.88
C ASN A 256 23.19 -26.12 -2.51
N GLY A 257 23.90 -25.87 -3.61
CA GLY A 257 24.59 -26.90 -4.40
C GLY A 257 23.86 -27.27 -5.70
N GLN A 258 22.58 -26.92 -5.83
CA GLN A 258 21.78 -27.20 -7.03
C GLN A 258 20.96 -25.99 -7.51
N LYS A 259 20.46 -25.17 -6.58
CA LYS A 259 19.65 -23.99 -6.87
C LYS A 259 19.89 -22.88 -5.86
N TYR A 260 19.51 -21.68 -6.24
CA TYR A 260 19.34 -20.55 -5.33
C TYR A 260 17.98 -20.63 -4.64
N GLU A 261 17.96 -20.45 -3.32
CA GLU A 261 16.76 -20.39 -2.46
C GLU A 261 16.95 -19.47 -1.24
#